data_AF-A0A0V0Z316-F1
#
_entry.id   AF-A0A0V0Z316-F1
#
_cell.length_a   1.000
_cell.length_b   1.000
_cell.length_c   1.000
_cell.angle_alpha   90.00
_cell.angle_beta   90.00
_cell.angle_gamma   90.00
#
_symmetry.space_group_name_H-M   'P 1'
#
loop_
_entity.id
_entity.type
_entity.pdbx_description
1 polymer ?
#
loop_
_entity_poly.entity_id
_entity_poly.type
_entity_poly.pdbx_seq_one_letter_code
_entity_poly.pdbx_strand_id
1 'polypeptide(L)'
;MPQSSLQEYFNKGGMKHITSVPFHPSSNGQVERMVHTTIKSLKKMTQRNLEYKIANFLFYQRVTPCTTTGKTPAELPMKRRLRTVPDLIQEDADKHFEKIPKFKTDDQ
;
A
#
# COMPACT_ATOMS: atom_id res chain seq x y z
N MET A 1 -28.15 -14.89 -10.71
CA MET A 1 -26.93 -14.54 -11.45
C MET A 1 -26.48 -15.77 -12.23
N PRO A 2 -26.51 -15.76 -13.57
CA PRO A 2 -25.97 -16.89 -14.32
C PRO A 2 -24.47 -17.00 -14.01
N GLN A 3 -24.00 -18.20 -13.66
CA GLN A 3 -22.61 -18.50 -13.33
C GLN A 3 -21.79 -18.50 -14.63
N SER A 4 -21.57 -17.33 -15.22
CA SER A 4 -20.68 -17.18 -16.39
C SER A 4 -19.28 -17.67 -16.01
N SER A 5 -18.67 -18.48 -16.88
CA SER A 5 -17.30 -18.95 -16.66
C SER A 5 -16.33 -17.76 -16.55
N LEU A 6 -15.26 -17.89 -15.76
CA LEU A 6 -14.25 -16.82 -15.61
C LEU A 6 -13.66 -16.40 -16.96
N GLN A 7 -13.49 -17.35 -17.89
CA GLN A 7 -13.03 -17.07 -19.25
C GLN A 7 -13.99 -16.13 -19.99
N GLU A 8 -15.29 -16.35 -19.87
CA GLU A 8 -16.29 -15.49 -20.50
C GLU A 8 -16.30 -14.07 -19.91
N TYR A 9 -16.10 -13.95 -18.59
CA TYR A 9 -15.95 -12.65 -17.93
C TYR A 9 -14.70 -11.90 -18.42
N PHE A 10 -13.56 -12.59 -18.51
CA PHE A 10 -12.33 -11.99 -19.03
C PHE A 10 -12.48 -11.56 -20.49
N ASN A 11 -13.11 -12.39 -21.33
CA ASN A 11 -13.37 -12.07 -22.73
C ASN A 11 -14.29 -10.84 -22.88
N LYS A 12 -15.38 -10.76 -22.10
CA LYS A 12 -16.28 -9.60 -22.09
C LYS A 12 -15.59 -8.31 -21.63
N GLY A 13 -14.64 -8.42 -20.69
CA GLY A 13 -13.88 -7.29 -20.19
C GLY A 13 -12.62 -6.93 -20.99
N GLY A 14 -12.33 -7.62 -22.10
CA GLY A 14 -11.09 -7.41 -22.87
C GLY A 14 -9.81 -7.76 -22.10
N MET A 15 -9.92 -8.60 -21.06
CA MET A 15 -8.81 -9.00 -20.20
C MET A 15 -8.15 -10.27 -20.75
N LYS A 16 -6.82 -10.25 -20.88
CA LYS A 16 -6.04 -11.44 -21.23
C LYS A 16 -5.73 -12.26 -19.99
N HIS A 17 -6.29 -13.46 -19.89
CA HIS A 17 -5.94 -14.41 -18.83
C HIS A 17 -4.63 -15.11 -19.16
N ILE A 18 -3.60 -14.89 -18.34
CA ILE A 18 -2.28 -15.53 -18.47
C ILE A 18 -2.15 -16.55 -17.34
N THR A 19 -1.97 -17.82 -17.68
CA THR A 19 -1.75 -18.89 -16.71
C THR A 19 -0.26 -19.23 -16.61
N SER A 20 0.22 -19.46 -15.39
CA SER A 20 1.57 -19.99 -15.18
C SER A 20 1.65 -21.43 -15.66
N VAL A 21 2.79 -21.84 -16.22
CA VAL A 21 3.01 -23.24 -16.58
C VAL A 21 2.93 -24.13 -15.32
N PRO A 22 2.43 -25.36 -15.43
CA PRO A 22 2.40 -26.31 -14.33
C PRO A 22 3.79 -26.45 -13.68
N PHE A 23 3.85 -26.56 -12.36
CA PHE A 23 5.08 -26.72 -11.57
C PHE A 23 6.08 -25.54 -11.61
N HIS A 24 5.61 -24.32 -11.91
CA HIS A 24 6.43 -23.10 -11.84
C HIS A 24 5.93 -22.11 -10.77
N PRO A 25 6.03 -22.46 -9.47
CA PRO A 25 5.52 -21.63 -8.38
C PRO A 25 6.21 -20.25 -8.31
N SER A 26 7.45 -20.15 -8.80
CA SER A 26 8.22 -18.91 -8.89
C SER A 26 7.48 -17.81 -9.66
N SER A 27 6.72 -18.16 -10.71
CA SER A 27 5.89 -17.22 -11.48
C SER A 27 4.81 -16.55 -10.64
N ASN A 28 4.32 -17.23 -9.60
CA ASN A 28 3.31 -16.73 -8.67
C ASN A 28 3.93 -16.21 -7.36
N GLY A 29 5.25 -16.10 -7.28
CA GLY A 29 5.96 -15.75 -6.04
C GLY A 29 5.63 -14.35 -5.49
N GLN A 30 5.13 -13.43 -6.31
CA GLN A 30 4.63 -12.14 -5.82
C GLN A 30 3.29 -12.29 -5.08
N VAL A 31 2.40 -13.14 -5.60
CA VAL A 31 1.11 -13.45 -4.97
C VAL A 31 1.35 -14.13 -3.63
N GLU A 32 2.23 -15.14 -3.59
CA GLU A 32 2.55 -15.86 -2.37
C GLU A 32 3.13 -14.94 -1.27
N ARG A 33 4.07 -14.07 -1.64
CA ARG A 33 4.63 -13.06 -0.72
C ARG A 33 3.57 -12.11 -0.20
N MET A 34 2.65 -11.66 -1.05
CA MET A 34 1.55 -10.77 -0.65
C MET A 34 0.58 -11.48 0.30
N VAL A 35 0.23 -12.74 0.02
CA VAL A 35 -0.64 -13.56 0.90
C VAL A 35 0.00 -13.71 2.28
N HIS A 36 1.27 -14.11 2.33
CA HIS A 36 1.98 -14.26 3.60
C HIS A 36 2.05 -12.95 4.39
N THR A 37 2.33 -11.83 3.71
CA THR A 37 2.35 -10.48 4.30
C THR A 37 0.98 -10.08 4.86
N THR A 38 -0.09 -10.35 4.10
CA THR A 38 -1.48 -10.09 4.49
C THR A 38 -1.83 -10.85 5.76
N ILE A 39 -1.59 -12.17 5.78
CA ILE A 39 -1.88 -13.02 6.94
C ILE A 39 -1.10 -12.53 8.16
N LYS A 40 0.19 -12.21 8.01
CA LYS A 40 1.03 -11.71 9.10
C LYS A 40 0.53 -10.37 9.64
N SER A 41 0.05 -9.47 8.77
CA SER A 41 -0.51 -8.18 9.19
C SER A 41 -1.85 -8.34 9.90
N LEU A 42 -2.76 -9.16 9.36
CA LEU A 42 -4.07 -9.41 9.96
C LEU A 42 -3.95 -10.07 11.33
N LYS A 43 -2.99 -10.99 11.53
CA LYS A 43 -2.70 -11.59 12.84
C LYS A 43 -2.25 -10.58 13.90
N LYS A 44 -1.58 -9.50 13.49
CA LYS A 44 -1.16 -8.42 14.41
C LYS A 44 -2.32 -7.49 14.79
N MET A 45 -3.36 -7.41 13.96
CA MET A 45 -4.54 -6.61 14.23
C MET A 45 -5.49 -7.42 15.13
N THR A 46 -5.45 -7.17 16.44
CA THR A 46 -6.25 -7.93 17.42
C THR A 46 -7.69 -7.44 17.51
N GLN A 47 -7.95 -6.16 17.25
CA GLN A 47 -9.27 -5.55 17.46
C GLN A 47 -10.03 -5.29 16.14
N ARG A 48 -11.38 -5.21 16.25
CA ARG A 48 -12.37 -4.94 15.18
C ARG A 48 -12.70 -6.09 14.22
N ASN A 49 -13.70 -5.85 13.38
CA ASN A 49 -14.22 -6.76 12.35
C ASN A 49 -13.19 -7.00 11.24
N LEU A 50 -13.31 -8.14 10.55
CA LEU A 50 -12.40 -8.53 9.47
C LEU A 50 -12.36 -7.50 8.34
N GLU A 51 -13.51 -6.96 7.94
CA GLU A 51 -13.61 -5.93 6.89
C GLU A 51 -12.75 -4.71 7.22
N TYR A 52 -12.79 -4.26 8.47
CA TYR A 52 -11.97 -3.14 8.93
C TYR A 52 -10.48 -3.48 8.85
N LYS A 53 -10.09 -4.69 9.29
CA LYS A 53 -8.69 -5.13 9.23
C LYS A 53 -8.17 -5.18 7.79
N ILE A 54 -8.98 -5.69 6.86
CA ILE A 54 -8.64 -5.74 5.44
C ILE A 54 -8.53 -4.33 4.87
N ALA A 55 -9.51 -3.46 5.11
CA ALA A 55 -9.48 -2.07 4.64
C ALA A 55 -8.24 -1.33 5.15
N ASN A 56 -7.92 -1.49 6.43
CA ASN A 56 -6.76 -0.86 7.06
C ASN A 56 -5.44 -1.43 6.52
N PHE A 57 -5.35 -2.75 6.33
CA PHE A 57 -4.20 -3.39 5.68
C PHE A 57 -3.99 -2.84 4.26
N LEU A 58 -5.04 -2.80 3.44
CA LEU A 58 -4.98 -2.28 2.07
C LEU A 58 -4.57 -0.81 2.04
N PHE A 59 -5.05 -0.02 3.00
CA PHE A 59 -4.63 1.37 3.16
C PHE A 59 -3.12 1.46 3.43
N TYR A 60 -2.61 0.74 4.44
CA TYR A 60 -1.18 0.75 4.76
C TYR A 60 -0.32 0.27 3.59
N GLN A 61 -0.72 -0.79 2.90
CA GLN A 61 0.04 -1.28 1.74
C GLN A 61 0.14 -0.24 0.62
N ARG A 62 -0.90 0.60 0.44
CA ARG A 62 -0.92 1.63 -0.61
C ARG A 62 -0.07 2.86 -0.29
N VAL A 63 0.04 3.21 0.99
CA VAL A 63 0.70 4.45 1.44
C VAL A 63 2.10 4.24 2.01
N THR A 64 2.51 3.00 2.28
CA THR A 64 3.86 2.71 2.78
C THR A 64 4.85 2.68 1.61
N PRO A 65 5.94 3.48 1.63
CA PRO A 65 6.94 3.46 0.57
C PRO A 65 7.63 2.10 0.48
N CYS A 66 7.85 1.62 -0.76
CA CYS A 66 8.66 0.43 -0.97
C CYS A 66 10.15 0.79 -0.83
N THR A 67 10.91 -0.01 -0.06
CA THR A 67 12.34 0.25 0.19
C THR A 67 13.19 0.25 -1.07
N THR A 68 12.82 -0.54 -2.09
CA THR A 68 13.56 -0.62 -3.35
C THR A 68 13.31 0.58 -4.26
N THR A 69 12.08 1.11 -4.30
CA THR A 69 11.70 2.18 -5.24
C THR A 69 11.61 3.55 -4.59
N GLY A 70 11.60 3.62 -3.25
CA GLY A 70 11.39 4.85 -2.48
C GLY A 70 9.99 5.47 -2.63
N LYS A 71 9.12 4.88 -3.46
CA LYS A 71 7.78 5.38 -3.79
C LYS A 71 6.70 4.49 -3.20
N THR A 72 5.56 5.08 -2.90
CA THR A 72 4.40 4.31 -2.43
C THR A 72 3.71 3.59 -3.59
N PRO A 73 3.09 2.41 -3.38
CA PRO A 73 2.37 1.72 -4.45
C PRO A 73 1.22 2.52 -5.07
N ALA A 74 0.60 3.45 -4.32
CA ALA A 74 -0.41 4.35 -4.87
C ALA A 74 0.19 5.49 -5.71
N GLU A 75 1.41 5.93 -5.43
CA GLU A 75 2.09 6.98 -6.20
C GLU A 75 2.39 6.57 -7.63
N LEU A 76 2.79 5.31 -7.84
CA LEU A 76 3.17 4.81 -9.16
C LEU A 76 2.04 4.99 -10.20
N PRO A 77 0.79 4.54 -9.94
CA PRO A 77 -0.32 4.78 -10.86
C PRO A 77 -0.87 6.21 -10.80
N MET A 78 -0.90 6.85 -9.63
CA MET A 78 -1.55 8.17 -9.48
C MET A 78 -0.64 9.36 -9.83
N LYS A 79 0.67 9.12 -9.99
CA LYS A 79 1.71 10.15 -10.19
C LYS A 79 1.74 11.26 -9.12
N ARG A 80 1.15 11.02 -7.96
CA ARG A 80 1.12 11.93 -6.80
C ARG A 80 1.13 11.14 -5.50
N ARG A 81 1.68 11.72 -4.45
CA ARG A 81 1.63 11.14 -3.09
C ARG A 81 0.25 11.32 -2.47
N LEU A 82 -0.31 10.24 -1.96
CA LEU A 82 -1.53 10.30 -1.16
C LEU A 82 -1.20 10.93 0.18
N ARG A 83 -2.05 11.86 0.62
CA ARG A 83 -1.91 12.54 1.91
C ARG A 83 -2.49 11.67 3.00
N THR A 84 -1.67 11.38 4.00
CA THR A 84 -2.04 10.58 5.16
C THR A 84 -1.94 11.38 6.45
N VAL A 85 -2.52 10.88 7.54
CA VAL A 85 -2.47 11.54 8.86
C VAL A 85 -1.04 11.84 9.31
N PRO A 86 -0.05 10.93 9.18
CA PRO A 86 1.35 11.25 9.47
C PRO A 86 1.91 12.42 8.65
N ASP A 87 1.55 12.54 7.37
CA ASP A 87 2.02 13.64 6.52
C ASP A 87 1.46 14.99 7.01
N LEU A 88 0.23 15.01 7.55
CA LEU A 88 -0.36 16.22 8.12
C LEU A 88 0.34 16.65 9.41
N ILE A 89 0.65 15.69 10.29
CA ILE A 89 1.33 15.95 11.56
C ILE A 89 2.76 16.47 11.30
N GLN A 90 3.47 15.90 10.33
CA GLN A 90 4.82 16.36 9.99
C GLN A 90 4.83 17.82 9.54
N GLU A 91 3.87 18.23 8.69
CA GLU A 91 3.79 19.61 8.26
C GLU A 91 3.45 20.59 9.37
N ASP A 92 2.60 20.19 10.31
CA ASP A 92 2.27 21.05 11.44
C ASP A 92 3.44 21.19 12.41
N ALA A 93 4.23 20.12 12.57
CA ALA A 93 5.51 20.19 13.27
C ALA A 93 6.48 21.13 12.55
N ASP A 94 6.68 20.98 11.24
CA ASP A 94 7.60 21.81 10.45
C ASP A 94 7.21 23.30 10.51
N LYS A 95 5.92 23.62 10.39
CA LYS A 95 5.38 24.98 10.58
C LYS A 95 5.61 25.51 12.00
N HIS A 96 5.62 24.65 13.01
CA HIS A 96 5.93 25.06 14.38
C HIS A 96 7.43 25.32 14.53
N PHE A 97 8.31 24.47 13.96
CA PHE A 97 9.76 24.65 14.00
C PHE A 97 10.22 25.94 13.31
N GLU A 98 9.61 26.32 12.18
CA GLU A 98 9.92 27.59 11.51
C GLU A 98 9.56 28.82 12.34
N LYS A 99 8.62 28.70 13.28
CA LYS A 99 8.20 29.79 14.18
C LYS A 99 9.07 29.92 15.42
N ILE A 100 9.88 28.90 15.74
CA ILE A 100 10.83 28.99 16.85
C ILE A 100 11.96 29.92 16.39
N PRO A 101 12.25 31.02 17.11
CA PRO A 101 13.37 31.88 16.77
C PRO A 101 14.63 31.01 16.72
N LYS A 102 15.33 31.01 15.58
CA LYS A 102 16.65 30.38 15.51
C LYS A 102 17.50 31.07 16.58
N PHE A 103 17.91 30.30 17.59
CA PHE A 103 18.86 30.77 18.59
C PHE A 103 20.06 31.32 17.81
N LYS A 104 20.23 32.65 17.83
CA LYS A 104 21.49 33.24 17.42
C LYS A 104 22.49 32.77 18.46
N THR A 105 23.48 31.98 18.03
CA THR A 105 24.70 31.85 18.79
C THR A 105 25.29 33.26 18.82
N ASP A 106 25.26 33.89 19.98
CA ASP A 106 26.05 35.10 20.22
C ASP A 106 27.51 34.64 20.23
N ASP A 107 28.13 34.62 19.04
CA ASP A 107 29.57 34.50 18.90
C ASP A 107 30.19 35.75 19.56
N GLN A 108 30.92 35.51 20.66
CA GLN A 108 31.82 36.49 21.28
C GLN A 108 33.09 36.67 20.45
#